data_AF-A0A0F3GNZ9-F1
#
_entry.id   AF-A0A0F3GNZ9-F1
#
_cell.length_a   1.000
_cell.length_b   1.000
_cell.length_c   1.000
_cell.angle_alpha   90.00
_cell.angle_beta   90.00
_cell.angle_gamma   90.00
#
_symmetry.space_group_name_H-M   'P 1'
#
loop_
_entity.id
_entity.type
_entity.pdbx_description
1 polymer ?
#
loop_
_entity_poly.entity_id
_entity_poly.type
_entity_poly.pdbx_seq_one_letter_code
_entity_poly.pdbx_strand_id
1 'polypeptide(L)'
;MIRDSIYGRLRHTIAAKMLWLGVLLIIAIVFPAVSEAKKTLTVANSPAAGGTITGSGIDCGTDCSKKKGNYADITLTATPAAGYVFVNWSSTSGACSGT
;
A
#
# COMPACT_ATOMS: atom_id res chain seq x y z
N MET A 1 -23.36 -50.20 22.79
CA MET A 1 -23.88 -49.16 21.87
C MET A 1 -23.53 -47.72 22.24
N ILE A 2 -23.19 -47.37 23.50
CA ILE A 2 -22.87 -45.98 23.90
C ILE A 2 -21.42 -45.56 23.58
N ARG A 3 -20.47 -46.51 23.53
CA ARG A 3 -19.05 -46.24 23.20
C ARG A 3 -18.89 -45.71 21.77
N ASP A 4 -19.48 -46.34 20.75
CA ASP A 4 -19.34 -45.88 19.35
C ASP A 4 -19.84 -44.44 19.11
N SER A 5 -20.86 -44.01 19.87
CA SER A 5 -21.43 -42.65 19.77
C SER A 5 -20.51 -41.56 20.33
N ILE A 6 -19.83 -41.85 21.45
CA ILE A 6 -18.88 -40.92 22.09
C ILE A 6 -17.61 -40.80 21.24
N TYR A 7 -17.09 -41.92 20.73
CA TYR A 7 -15.94 -41.90 19.82
C TYR A 7 -16.24 -41.15 18.51
N GLY A 8 -17.46 -41.23 17.96
CA GLY A 8 -17.87 -40.46 16.78
C GLY A 8 -17.95 -38.95 17.00
N ARG A 9 -18.52 -38.49 18.12
CA ARG A 9 -18.58 -37.05 18.48
C ARG A 9 -17.20 -36.50 18.89
N LEU A 10 -16.40 -37.30 19.59
CA LEU A 10 -15.02 -36.96 19.94
C LEU A 10 -14.14 -36.85 18.69
N ARG A 11 -14.32 -37.73 17.70
CA ARG A 11 -13.61 -37.68 16.41
C ARG A 11 -14.02 -36.47 15.55
N HIS A 12 -15.29 -36.07 15.56
CA HIS A 12 -15.75 -34.85 14.87
C HIS A 12 -15.21 -33.56 15.51
N THR A 13 -15.19 -33.46 16.84
CA THR A 13 -14.66 -32.28 17.55
C THR A 13 -13.14 -32.17 17.47
N ILE A 14 -12.43 -33.31 17.49
CA ILE A 14 -10.97 -33.37 17.27
C ILE A 14 -10.62 -33.03 15.82
N ALA A 15 -11.33 -33.58 14.83
CA ALA A 15 -11.11 -33.25 13.42
C ALA A 15 -11.38 -31.76 13.14
N ALA A 16 -12.45 -31.18 13.70
CA ALA A 16 -12.73 -29.75 13.60
C ALA A 16 -11.63 -28.90 14.26
N LYS A 17 -11.10 -29.32 15.42
CA LYS A 17 -9.96 -28.65 16.06
C LYS A 17 -8.66 -28.79 15.26
N MET A 18 -8.39 -29.94 14.64
CA MET A 18 -7.22 -30.15 13.79
C MET A 18 -7.30 -29.32 12.50
N LEU A 19 -8.48 -29.24 11.89
CA LEU A 19 -8.73 -28.36 10.75
C LEU A 19 -8.56 -26.89 11.13
N TRP A 20 -9.11 -26.47 12.27
CA TRP A 20 -9.01 -25.09 12.75
C TRP A 20 -7.59 -24.70 13.16
N LEU A 21 -6.86 -25.59 13.85
CA LEU A 21 -5.45 -25.42 14.17
C LEU A 21 -4.57 -25.42 12.91
N GLY A 22 -4.90 -26.23 11.90
CA GLY A 22 -4.23 -26.22 10.60
C GLY A 22 -4.42 -24.91 9.86
N VAL A 23 -5.64 -24.37 9.82
CA VAL A 23 -5.92 -23.05 9.22
C VAL A 23 -5.20 -21.94 9.98
N LEU A 24 -5.20 -21.96 11.31
CA LEU A 24 -4.44 -21.00 12.13
C LEU A 24 -2.93 -21.10 11.93
N LEU A 25 -2.39 -22.32 11.81
CA LEU A 25 -0.98 -22.56 11.54
C LEU A 25 -0.60 -22.03 10.15
N ILE A 26 -1.42 -22.28 9.13
CA ILE A 26 -1.23 -21.73 7.78
C ILE A 26 -1.27 -20.20 7.81
N ILE A 27 -2.23 -19.59 8.52
CA ILE A 27 -2.30 -18.14 8.68
C ILE A 27 -1.04 -17.62 9.36
N ALA A 28 -0.60 -18.22 10.48
CA ALA A 28 0.59 -17.81 11.20
C ALA A 28 1.89 -17.94 10.38
N ILE A 29 1.96 -18.89 9.45
CA ILE A 29 3.11 -19.09 8.55
C ILE A 29 3.09 -18.09 7.39
N VAL A 30 1.92 -17.75 6.84
CA VAL A 30 1.80 -16.91 5.63
C VAL A 30 1.74 -15.42 5.94
N PHE A 31 1.13 -15.01 7.07
CA PHE A 31 0.97 -13.60 7.45
C PHE A 31 2.28 -12.78 7.56
N PRO A 32 3.39 -13.30 8.16
CA PRO A 32 4.59 -12.49 8.36
C PRO A 32 5.39 -12.25 7.06
N ALA A 33 5.05 -12.91 5.96
CA ALA A 33 5.85 -12.88 4.72
C ALA A 33 5.36 -11.85 3.68
N VAL A 34 4.35 -11.02 3.98
CA VAL A 34 3.92 -9.96 3.06
C VAL A 34 4.91 -8.79 3.09
N SER A 35 5.96 -8.86 2.27
CA SER A 35 6.87 -7.73 2.08
C SER A 35 6.22 -6.71 1.15
N GLU A 36 5.88 -5.53 1.65
CA GLU A 36 5.41 -4.43 0.81
C GLU A 36 6.52 -3.99 -0.14
N ALA A 37 6.33 -4.19 -1.45
CA ALA A 37 7.28 -3.65 -2.42
C ALA A 37 7.20 -2.12 -2.39
N LYS A 38 8.36 -1.47 -2.26
CA LYS A 38 8.46 0.00 -2.27
C LYS A 38 8.80 0.48 -3.67
N LYS A 39 8.02 1.44 -4.18
CA LYS A 39 8.29 2.15 -5.44
C LYS A 39 8.85 3.55 -5.13
N THR A 40 9.76 4.02 -5.97
CA THR A 40 10.21 5.41 -5.93
C THR A 40 9.27 6.26 -6.76
N LEU A 41 8.67 7.28 -6.14
CA LEU A 41 7.99 8.37 -6.84
C LEU A 41 8.99 9.49 -7.05
N THR A 42 9.08 9.99 -8.28
CA THR A 42 9.85 11.18 -8.64
C THR A 42 8.89 12.19 -9.24
N VAL A 43 8.95 13.43 -8.75
CA VAL A 43 8.10 14.54 -9.19
C VAL A 43 9.00 15.62 -9.77
N ALA A 44 8.53 16.38 -10.76
CA ALA A 44 9.27 17.51 -11.29
C ALA A 44 8.32 18.63 -11.69
N ASN A 45 8.77 19.86 -11.52
CA ASN A 45 8.14 21.05 -12.05
C ASN A 45 8.52 21.23 -13.53
N SER A 46 7.52 21.50 -14.37
CA SER A 46 7.73 21.79 -15.79
C SER A 46 6.92 23.02 -16.16
N PRO A 47 7.58 24.18 -16.41
CA PRO A 47 9.02 24.42 -16.36
C PRO A 47 9.59 24.43 -14.93
N ALA A 48 10.91 24.26 -14.78
CA ALA A 48 11.58 24.24 -13.46
C ALA A 48 11.41 25.54 -12.66
N ALA A 49 11.31 26.68 -13.36
CA ALA A 49 10.99 27.98 -12.75
C ALA A 49 9.48 28.18 -12.47
N GLY A 50 8.64 27.20 -12.82
CA GLY A 50 7.18 27.32 -12.79
C GLY A 50 6.58 27.32 -11.39
N GLY A 51 7.35 26.96 -10.36
CA GLY A 51 6.88 26.95 -8.97
C GLY A 51 7.51 25.85 -8.13
N THR A 52 6.92 25.62 -6.95
CA THR A 52 7.31 24.55 -6.03
C THR A 52 6.24 23.48 -5.95
N ILE A 53 6.63 22.25 -5.62
CA ILE A 53 5.70 21.15 -5.37
C ILE A 53 6.02 20.57 -4.00
N THR A 54 5.06 20.61 -3.08
CA THR A 54 5.23 20.11 -1.72
C THR A 54 4.15 19.11 -1.37
N GLY A 55 4.48 18.06 -0.63
CA GLY A 55 3.46 17.16 -0.07
C GLY A 55 3.98 15.78 0.27
N SER A 56 3.39 15.16 1.30
CA SER A 56 3.77 13.80 1.75
C SER A 56 5.28 13.61 1.99
N GLY A 57 5.97 14.69 2.40
CA GLY A 57 7.43 14.75 2.59
C GLY A 57 8.25 14.74 1.30
N ILE A 58 7.68 15.20 0.19
CA ILE A 58 8.37 15.64 -1.03
C ILE A 58 8.38 17.18 -1.01
N ASP A 59 9.52 17.78 -1.35
CA ASP A 59 9.66 19.22 -1.55
C ASP A 59 10.55 19.48 -2.77
N CYS A 60 9.89 19.65 -3.91
CA CYS A 60 10.53 19.97 -5.18
C CYS A 60 11.03 21.41 -5.21
N GLY A 61 12.20 21.54 -4.60
CA GLY A 61 13.16 22.62 -4.60
C GLY A 61 14.52 22.11 -4.14
N THR A 62 14.54 21.03 -3.34
CA THR A 62 15.76 20.33 -2.89
C THR A 62 15.67 18.79 -3.03
N ASP A 63 14.52 18.17 -2.72
CA ASP A 63 14.31 16.72 -2.86
C ASP A 63 12.94 16.38 -3.45
N CYS A 64 12.98 15.88 -4.68
CA CYS A 64 11.82 15.52 -5.49
C CYS A 64 11.45 14.03 -5.45
N SER A 65 12.12 13.23 -4.62
CA SER A 65 12.00 11.77 -4.65
C SER A 65 11.54 11.18 -3.33
N LYS A 66 10.62 10.22 -3.36
CA LYS A 66 10.18 9.51 -2.15
C LYS A 66 9.97 8.02 -2.42
N LYS A 67 10.50 7.18 -1.54
CA LYS A 67 10.15 5.75 -1.50
C LYS A 67 8.81 5.59 -0.79
N LYS A 68 7.85 4.95 -1.47
CA LYS A 68 6.51 4.71 -0.96
C LYS A 68 6.11 3.26 -1.18
N GLY A 69 5.33 2.75 -0.24
CA GLY A 69 4.76 1.42 -0.34
C GLY A 69 3.66 1.33 -1.40
N ASN A 70 3.32 0.11 -1.81
CA ASN A 70 2.24 -0.12 -2.76
C ASN A 70 0.90 0.34 -2.14
N TYR A 71 0.02 0.96 -2.95
CA TYR A 71 -1.32 1.45 -2.53
C TYR A 71 -1.34 2.63 -1.56
N ALA A 72 -0.21 3.29 -1.35
CA ALA A 72 -0.14 4.36 -0.39
C ALA A 72 -0.44 5.71 -1.08
N ASP A 73 -1.60 6.31 -0.82
CA ASP A 73 -2.02 7.59 -1.41
C ASP A 73 -1.06 8.75 -1.07
N ILE A 74 -0.81 9.62 -2.04
CA ILE A 74 0.09 10.77 -1.92
C ILE A 74 -0.69 12.02 -2.29
N THR A 75 -0.73 12.98 -1.37
CA THR A 75 -1.22 14.32 -1.65
C THR A 75 -0.03 15.21 -1.94
N LEU A 76 -0.08 15.86 -3.11
CA LEU A 76 0.88 16.88 -3.55
C LEU A 76 0.13 18.18 -3.79
N THR A 77 0.80 19.29 -3.48
CA THR A 77 0.32 20.64 -3.73
C THR A 77 1.34 21.33 -4.62
N ALA A 78 0.89 21.80 -5.79
CA ALA A 78 1.69 22.66 -6.64
C ALA A 78 1.40 24.12 -6.28
N THR A 79 2.46 24.90 -6.04
CA THR A 79 2.37 26.35 -5.83
C THR A 79 3.07 27.05 -7.00
N PRO A 80 2.32 27.59 -7.97
CA PRO A 80 2.89 28.31 -9.10
C PRO A 80 3.68 29.54 -8.67
N ALA A 81 4.78 29.81 -9.35
CA ALA A 81 5.49 31.07 -9.23
C ALA A 81 4.70 32.21 -9.90
N ALA A 82 5.05 33.46 -9.59
CA ALA A 82 4.41 34.63 -10.20
C ALA A 82 4.53 34.59 -11.74
N GLY A 83 3.39 34.74 -12.43
CA GLY A 83 3.31 34.64 -13.89
C GLY A 83 3.12 33.23 -14.45
N TYR A 84 3.09 32.20 -13.59
CA TYR A 84 2.80 30.81 -13.97
C TYR A 84 1.43 30.36 -13.44
N VAL A 85 0.86 29.36 -14.11
CA VAL A 85 -0.42 28.74 -13.72
C VAL A 85 -0.20 27.24 -13.67
N PHE A 86 -0.74 26.59 -12.62
CA PHE A 86 -0.79 25.14 -12.58
C PHE A 86 -1.84 24.65 -13.58
N VAL A 87 -1.42 23.78 -14.50
CA VAL A 87 -2.30 23.28 -15.57
C VAL A 87 -2.83 21.88 -15.24
N ASN A 88 -1.92 20.95 -14.97
CA ASN A 88 -2.26 19.57 -14.64
C ASN A 88 -1.09 18.82 -14.00
N TRP A 89 -1.39 17.64 -13.47
CA TRP A 89 -0.40 16.62 -13.19
C TRP A 89 -0.22 15.74 -14.43
N SER A 90 1.03 15.50 -14.81
CA SER A 90 1.38 14.54 -15.86
C SER A 90 2.25 13.42 -15.30
N SER A 91 2.15 12.24 -15.89
CA SER A 91 2.86 11.05 -15.43
C SER A 91 3.28 10.19 -16.61
N THR A 92 4.47 9.58 -16.52
CA THR A 92 5.04 8.71 -17.55
C THR A 92 4.66 7.24 -17.38
N SER A 93 4.11 6.84 -16.23
CA SER A 93 3.94 5.41 -15.86
C SER A 93 2.64 5.07 -15.12
N GLY A 94 1.63 5.94 -15.22
CA GLY A 94 0.33 5.73 -14.58
C GLY A 94 -0.61 6.93 -14.67
N ALA A 95 -1.75 6.85 -13.99
CA ALA A 95 -2.65 7.98 -13.83
C ALA A 95 -2.26 8.78 -12.58
N CYS A 96 -1.92 10.05 -12.74
CA CYS A 96 -2.03 11.03 -11.66
C CYS A 96 -3.44 11.63 -11.76
N SER A 97 -4.20 11.60 -10.68
CA SER A 97 -5.51 12.24 -10.61
C SER A 97 -5.43 13.40 -9.62
N GLY A 98 -5.88 14.57 -10.05
CA GLY A 98 -5.83 15.81 -9.28
C GLY A 98 -5.76 17.04 -10.18
N THR A 99 -6.22 18.17 -9.66
CA THR A 99 -6.15 19.50 -10.27
C THR A 99 -5.65 20.50 -9.24
#